data_AF-A0A0D0ADW9-F1
#
_entry.id   AF-A0A0D0ADW9-F1
#
_cell.length_a   1.000
_cell.length_b   1.000
_cell.length_c   1.000
_cell.angle_alpha   90.00
_cell.angle_beta   90.00
_cell.angle_gamma   90.00
#
_symmetry.space_group_name_H-M   'P 1'
#
loop_
_entity.id
_entity.type
_entity.pdbx_description
1 polymer ?
#
loop_
_entity_poly.entity_id
_entity_poly.type
_entity_poly.pdbx_seq_one_letter_code
_entity_poly.pdbx_strand_id
1 'polypeptide(L)'
;MLRKSGLTGFKAKEMAYRIVVTMFADDTTVYLTENDNYTTLTDILQLWCTVSGAKFNTSKTEIIPIGMKEYREHILTTRKLNKTQDCIPEDIDLAKDSKATRILGVWIGNRTDKQAIWSPILDKIENTLQRWEKWHPTIEGRKIIIQCTIGGMSQYLTTAQGMPKDIEDLLVKQA
;
A
#
# COMPACT_ATOMS: atom_id res chain seq x y z
N MET A 1 -14.24 -13.85 -12.54
CA MET A 1 -14.54 -12.87 -13.60
C MET A 1 -13.34 -12.00 -13.92
N LEU A 2 -12.75 -11.25 -12.98
CA LEU A 2 -11.59 -10.38 -13.24
C LEU A 2 -10.35 -11.07 -13.85
N ARG A 3 -9.90 -12.22 -13.33
CA ARG A 3 -8.73 -12.92 -13.90
C ARG A 3 -8.95 -13.48 -15.30
N LYS A 4 -10.21 -13.67 -15.70
CA LYS A 4 -10.63 -14.18 -17.02
C LYS A 4 -11.13 -13.06 -17.94
N SER A 5 -11.12 -11.81 -17.50
CA SER A 5 -11.57 -10.69 -18.32
C SER A 5 -10.48 -10.26 -19.29
N GLY A 6 -10.87 -9.39 -20.24
CA GLY A 6 -9.95 -8.75 -21.18
C GLY A 6 -9.04 -7.68 -20.56
N LEU A 7 -9.13 -7.43 -19.24
CA LEU A 7 -8.21 -6.53 -18.55
C LEU A 7 -6.82 -7.13 -18.57
N THR A 8 -5.83 -6.34 -18.96
CA THR A 8 -4.41 -6.67 -19.04
C THR A 8 -3.78 -6.78 -17.65
N GLY A 9 -4.08 -5.81 -16.77
CA GLY A 9 -3.51 -5.72 -15.44
C GLY A 9 -1.99 -5.48 -15.44
N PHE A 10 -1.33 -5.72 -14.31
CA PHE A 10 0.08 -5.38 -14.14
C PHE A 10 1.01 -6.58 -14.37
N LYS A 11 2.09 -6.38 -15.12
CA LYS A 11 3.17 -7.38 -15.28
C LYS A 11 4.52 -6.68 -15.34
N ALA A 12 5.34 -6.83 -14.30
CA ALA A 12 6.73 -6.40 -14.33
C ALA A 12 7.62 -7.42 -15.09
N LYS A 13 8.81 -6.98 -15.51
CA LYS A 13 9.74 -7.79 -16.34
C LYS A 13 10.09 -9.15 -15.72
N GLU A 14 10.27 -9.19 -14.40
CA GLU A 14 10.69 -10.39 -13.66
C GLU A 14 9.51 -11.26 -13.18
N MET A 15 8.27 -10.83 -13.42
CA MET A 15 7.09 -11.55 -12.96
C MET A 15 6.73 -12.69 -13.92
N ALA A 16 6.62 -13.90 -13.38
CA ALA A 16 6.18 -15.07 -14.13
C ALA A 16 4.76 -14.92 -14.71
N TYR A 17 3.86 -14.24 -13.99
CA TYR A 17 2.47 -14.02 -14.38
C TYR A 17 2.05 -12.56 -14.21
N ARG A 18 1.05 -12.15 -14.99
CA ARG A 18 0.37 -10.86 -14.82
C ARG A 18 -0.57 -10.92 -13.61
N ILE A 19 -0.73 -9.80 -12.92
CA ILE A 19 -1.64 -9.63 -11.79
C ILE A 19 -2.74 -8.65 -12.19
N VAL A 20 -3.99 -9.10 -12.13
CA VAL A 20 -5.16 -8.24 -12.33
C VAL A 20 -5.79 -7.85 -10.99
N VAL A 21 -5.76 -8.76 -10.02
CA VAL A 21 -6.39 -8.55 -8.71
C VAL A 21 -5.64 -9.33 -7.64
N THR A 22 -5.45 -8.67 -6.50
CA THR A 22 -5.00 -9.27 -5.22
C THR A 22 -6.07 -9.02 -4.17
N MET A 23 -6.33 -10.03 -3.35
CA MET A 23 -7.34 -9.95 -2.28
C MET A 23 -6.71 -10.50 -1.00
N PHE A 24 -6.97 -9.83 0.12
CA PHE A 24 -6.61 -10.29 1.45
C PHE A 24 -7.77 -9.97 2.39
N ALA A 25 -8.47 -11.01 2.85
CA ALA A 25 -9.77 -10.86 3.52
C ALA A 25 -10.74 -10.01 2.66
N ASP A 26 -11.21 -8.89 3.17
CA ASP A 26 -12.09 -7.93 2.49
C ASP A 26 -11.32 -6.89 1.65
N ASP A 27 -10.02 -6.68 1.92
CA ASP A 27 -9.20 -5.76 1.15
C ASP A 27 -8.95 -6.30 -0.25
N THR A 28 -9.38 -5.55 -1.27
CA THR A 28 -9.24 -5.90 -2.68
C THR A 28 -8.48 -4.81 -3.42
N THR A 29 -7.40 -5.19 -4.11
CA THR A 29 -6.63 -4.30 -4.98
C THR A 29 -6.71 -4.79 -6.41
N VAL A 30 -7.11 -3.91 -7.33
CA VAL A 30 -7.17 -4.18 -8.76
C VAL A 30 -6.09 -3.39 -9.47
N TYR A 31 -5.45 -4.03 -10.46
CA TYR A 31 -4.39 -3.44 -11.25
C TYR A 31 -4.89 -3.23 -12.67
N LEU A 32 -4.66 -2.04 -13.21
CA LEU A 32 -5.02 -1.64 -14.56
C LEU A 32 -3.80 -1.05 -15.27
N THR A 33 -3.77 -1.21 -16.60
CA THR A 33 -2.85 -0.50 -17.49
C THR A 33 -3.52 0.71 -18.13
N GLU A 34 -2.74 1.56 -18.77
CA GLU A 34 -3.26 2.67 -19.59
C GLU A 34 -4.19 2.22 -20.74
N ASN A 35 -4.07 0.96 -21.16
CA ASN A 35 -4.89 0.37 -22.22
C ASN A 35 -6.15 -0.32 -21.67
N ASP A 36 -6.23 -0.55 -20.37
CA ASP A 36 -7.39 -1.17 -19.75
C ASP A 36 -8.53 -0.18 -19.60
N ASN A 37 -9.76 -0.68 -19.61
CA ASN A 37 -10.96 0.14 -19.52
C ASN A 37 -11.56 0.10 -18.11
N TYR A 38 -11.68 1.27 -17.49
CA TYR A 38 -12.26 1.44 -16.17
C TYR A 38 -13.74 1.01 -16.12
N THR A 39 -14.53 1.35 -17.12
CA THR A 39 -15.94 0.94 -17.25
C THR A 39 -16.07 -0.58 -17.28
N THR A 40 -15.21 -1.28 -18.02
CA THR A 40 -15.18 -2.76 -18.02
C THR A 40 -14.88 -3.33 -16.62
N LEU A 41 -13.99 -2.70 -15.86
CA LEU A 41 -13.77 -3.08 -14.47
C LEU A 41 -15.04 -2.88 -13.64
N THR A 42 -15.65 -1.70 -13.71
CA THR A 42 -16.86 -1.35 -12.96
C THR A 42 -18.01 -2.30 -13.28
N ASP A 43 -18.23 -2.64 -14.54
CA ASP A 43 -19.28 -3.59 -14.96
C ASP A 43 -19.08 -4.97 -14.33
N ILE A 44 -17.84 -5.47 -14.33
CA ILE A 44 -17.50 -6.75 -13.72
C ILE A 44 -17.72 -6.71 -12.20
N LEU A 45 -17.28 -5.63 -11.55
CA LEU A 45 -17.45 -5.46 -10.10
C LEU A 45 -18.92 -5.33 -9.73
N GLN A 46 -19.71 -4.58 -10.51
CA GLN A 46 -21.14 -4.39 -10.28
C GLN A 46 -21.90 -5.70 -10.44
N LEU A 47 -21.65 -6.47 -11.51
CA LEU A 47 -22.24 -7.78 -11.70
C LEU A 47 -21.91 -8.71 -10.51
N TRP A 48 -20.66 -8.70 -10.06
CA TRP A 48 -20.25 -9.49 -8.89
C TRP A 48 -20.96 -9.03 -7.62
N CYS A 49 -21.09 -7.73 -7.37
CA CYS A 49 -21.84 -7.18 -6.24
C CYS A 49 -23.32 -7.59 -6.29
N THR A 50 -23.95 -7.52 -7.46
CA THR A 50 -25.35 -7.93 -7.65
C THR A 50 -25.55 -9.42 -7.33
N VAL A 51 -24.64 -10.29 -7.75
CA VAL A 51 -24.76 -11.74 -7.53
C VAL A 51 -24.39 -12.13 -6.09
N SER A 52 -23.38 -11.50 -5.50
CA SER A 52 -22.89 -11.83 -4.16
C SER A 52 -23.66 -11.14 -3.03
N GLY A 53 -24.36 -10.04 -3.32
CA GLY A 53 -24.96 -9.15 -2.33
C GLY A 53 -23.96 -8.27 -1.59
N ALA A 54 -22.67 -8.33 -1.93
CA ALA A 54 -21.63 -7.49 -1.35
C ALA A 54 -21.65 -6.08 -1.95
N LYS A 55 -21.02 -5.13 -1.24
CA LYS A 55 -20.90 -3.74 -1.68
C LYS A 55 -19.50 -3.20 -1.39
N PHE A 56 -18.83 -2.68 -2.41
CA PHE A 56 -17.56 -1.99 -2.24
C PHE A 56 -17.76 -0.66 -1.53
N ASN A 57 -16.81 -0.33 -0.66
CA ASN A 57 -16.81 0.94 0.04
C ASN A 57 -16.08 1.99 -0.80
N THR A 58 -16.83 2.75 -1.60
CA THR A 58 -16.26 3.77 -2.50
C THR A 58 -15.52 4.87 -1.75
N SER A 59 -15.95 5.24 -0.54
CA SER A 59 -15.26 6.26 0.26
C SER A 59 -13.89 5.82 0.81
N LYS A 60 -13.64 4.50 0.86
CA LYS A 60 -12.33 3.94 1.18
C LYS A 60 -11.53 3.54 -0.07
N THR A 61 -12.14 3.64 -1.25
CA THR A 61 -11.48 3.27 -2.51
C THR A 61 -10.60 4.42 -2.95
N GLU A 62 -9.32 4.14 -3.15
CA GLU A 62 -8.34 5.09 -3.64
C GLU A 62 -7.63 4.51 -4.86
N ILE A 63 -7.42 5.34 -5.87
CA ILE A 63 -6.67 4.98 -7.07
C ILE A 63 -5.30 5.64 -6.98
N ILE A 64 -4.25 4.84 -7.17
CA ILE A 64 -2.86 5.29 -7.14
C ILE A 64 -2.31 5.24 -8.57
N PRO A 65 -2.16 6.37 -9.27
CA PRO A 65 -1.52 6.41 -10.59
C PRO A 65 -0.04 6.04 -10.45
N ILE A 66 0.43 5.04 -11.20
CA ILE A 66 1.83 4.60 -11.19
C ILE A 66 2.41 4.79 -12.60
N GLY A 67 3.66 5.26 -12.68
CA GLY A 67 4.37 5.44 -13.94
C GLY A 67 5.09 6.78 -14.05
N MET A 68 5.30 7.23 -15.28
CA MET A 68 5.96 8.51 -15.57
C MET A 68 5.20 9.69 -14.95
N LYS A 69 5.90 10.79 -14.66
CA LYS A 69 5.30 11.95 -13.99
C LYS A 69 4.19 12.57 -14.82
N GLU A 70 4.40 12.65 -16.13
CA GLU A 70 3.49 13.19 -17.13
C GLU A 70 2.18 12.38 -17.18
N TYR A 71 2.27 11.05 -17.05
CA TYR A 71 1.10 10.18 -17.00
C TYR A 71 0.29 10.36 -15.71
N ARG A 72 0.99 10.48 -14.57
CA ARG A 72 0.34 10.72 -13.28
C ARG A 72 -0.37 12.07 -13.25
N GLU A 73 0.27 13.12 -13.76
CA GLU A 73 -0.35 14.44 -13.92
C GLU A 73 -1.54 14.40 -14.90
N HIS A 74 -1.45 13.64 -15.99
CA HIS A 74 -2.57 13.43 -16.91
C HIS A 74 -3.78 12.79 -16.22
N ILE A 75 -3.60 11.72 -15.44
CA ILE A 75 -4.71 11.09 -14.70
C ILE A 75 -5.27 12.05 -13.65
N LEU A 76 -4.42 12.78 -12.93
CA LEU A 76 -4.88 13.71 -11.89
C LEU A 76 -5.71 14.87 -12.45
N THR A 77 -5.37 15.34 -13.66
CA THR A 77 -6.06 16.46 -14.31
C THR A 77 -7.30 16.04 -15.10
N THR A 78 -7.20 14.94 -15.85
CA THR A 78 -8.29 14.48 -16.74
C THR A 78 -9.20 13.45 -16.10
N ARG A 79 -8.76 12.79 -15.02
CA ARG A 79 -9.39 11.61 -14.42
C ARG A 79 -9.59 10.47 -15.41
N LYS A 80 -8.79 10.38 -16.47
CA LYS A 80 -8.89 9.33 -17.49
C LYS A 80 -7.63 8.49 -17.53
N LEU A 81 -7.79 7.17 -17.71
CA LEU A 81 -6.64 6.26 -17.91
C LEU A 81 -5.97 6.48 -19.27
N ASN A 82 -6.76 6.87 -20.28
CA ASN A 82 -6.29 7.29 -21.60
C ASN A 82 -7.25 8.32 -22.23
N LYS A 83 -6.81 8.96 -23.33
CA LYS A 83 -7.58 10.04 -23.99
C LYS A 83 -8.98 9.62 -24.46
N THR A 84 -9.16 8.34 -24.76
CA THR A 84 -10.40 7.79 -25.35
C THR A 84 -11.39 7.25 -24.31
N GLN A 85 -11.01 7.17 -23.04
CA GLN A 85 -11.83 6.57 -22.01
C GLN A 85 -12.68 7.56 -21.23
N ASP A 86 -13.66 7.00 -20.54
CA ASP A 86 -14.53 7.70 -19.62
C ASP A 86 -13.74 8.18 -18.40
N CYS A 87 -14.23 9.27 -17.81
CA CYS A 87 -13.66 9.79 -16.58
C CYS A 87 -13.95 8.83 -15.42
N ILE A 88 -12.95 8.63 -14.57
CA ILE A 88 -13.10 7.97 -13.28
C ILE A 88 -14.08 8.81 -12.43
N PRO A 89 -15.11 8.18 -11.83
CA PRO A 89 -16.10 8.83 -10.97
C PRO A 89 -15.48 9.74 -9.91
N GLU A 90 -16.08 10.91 -9.65
CA GLU A 90 -15.55 11.93 -8.73
C GLU A 90 -15.53 11.48 -7.25
N ASP A 91 -16.33 10.48 -6.90
CA ASP A 91 -16.42 9.94 -5.54
C ASP A 91 -15.19 9.11 -5.14
N ILE A 92 -14.32 8.76 -6.08
CA ILE A 92 -13.11 7.99 -5.85
C ILE A 92 -11.90 8.92 -5.75
N ASP A 93 -11.14 8.80 -4.67
CA ASP A 93 -9.97 9.63 -4.47
C ASP A 93 -8.79 9.17 -5.35
N LEU A 94 -8.02 10.14 -5.86
CA LEU A 94 -6.81 9.91 -6.64
C LEU A 94 -5.60 10.32 -5.81
N ALA A 95 -4.71 9.36 -5.52
CA ALA A 95 -3.50 9.62 -4.77
C ALA A 95 -2.57 10.54 -5.57
N LYS A 96 -2.31 11.74 -5.01
CA LYS A 96 -1.34 12.70 -5.55
C LYS A 96 0.08 12.29 -5.19
N ASP A 97 1.06 12.88 -5.87
CA ASP A 97 2.46 12.79 -5.46
C ASP A 97 2.62 13.26 -4.00
N SER A 98 3.49 12.57 -3.26
CA SER A 98 3.71 12.73 -1.83
C SER A 98 2.57 12.26 -0.92
N LYS A 99 1.42 11.82 -1.46
CA LYS A 99 0.37 11.16 -0.68
C LYS A 99 0.65 9.65 -0.62
N ALA A 100 0.76 9.12 0.59
CA ALA A 100 0.91 7.69 0.82
C ALA A 100 -0.44 7.07 1.19
N THR A 101 -0.81 6.00 0.50
CA THR A 101 -2.01 5.21 0.77
C THR A 101 -1.63 3.95 1.53
N ARG A 102 -2.39 3.61 2.56
CA ARG A 102 -2.13 2.42 3.37
C ARG A 102 -2.79 1.20 2.74
N ILE A 103 -1.98 0.21 2.36
CA ILE A 103 -2.44 -1.07 1.79
C ILE A 103 -1.80 -2.20 2.58
N LEU A 104 -2.62 -3.03 3.25
CA LEU A 104 -2.16 -4.15 4.10
C LEU A 104 -1.08 -3.77 5.12
N GLY A 105 -1.17 -2.57 5.70
CA GLY A 105 -0.21 -2.07 6.67
C GLY A 105 1.06 -1.45 6.09
N VAL A 106 1.24 -1.47 4.77
CA VAL A 106 2.35 -0.83 4.05
C VAL A 106 1.87 0.49 3.47
N TRP A 107 2.79 1.43 3.24
CA TRP A 107 2.49 2.75 2.68
C TRP A 107 2.96 2.81 1.23
N ILE A 108 2.01 2.83 0.30
CA ILE A 108 2.25 2.84 -1.14
C ILE A 108 1.90 4.22 -1.68
N GLY A 109 2.79 4.81 -2.47
CA GLY A 109 2.56 6.09 -3.11
C GLY A 109 3.79 6.55 -3.87
N ASN A 110 3.64 7.63 -4.64
CA ASN A 110 4.75 8.19 -5.40
C ASN A 110 5.45 9.28 -4.60
N ARG A 111 6.80 9.29 -4.62
CA ARG A 111 7.63 10.29 -3.94
C ARG A 111 7.26 10.48 -2.46
N THR A 112 6.87 9.39 -1.80
CA THR A 112 6.48 9.41 -0.39
C THR A 112 7.68 9.64 0.50
N ASP A 113 7.46 10.38 1.58
CA ASP A 113 8.46 10.57 2.61
C ASP A 113 8.59 9.28 3.45
N LYS A 114 9.67 8.54 3.18
CA LYS A 114 9.99 7.31 3.92
C LYS A 114 10.22 7.58 5.41
N GLN A 115 10.76 8.74 5.77
CA GLN A 115 11.03 9.08 7.17
C GLN A 115 9.71 9.31 7.92
N ALA A 116 8.76 10.01 7.31
CA ALA A 116 7.42 10.18 7.87
C ALA A 116 6.68 8.85 8.10
N ILE A 117 6.93 7.84 7.25
CA ILE A 117 6.36 6.50 7.43
C ILE A 117 6.98 5.77 8.62
N TRP A 118 8.29 5.89 8.82
CA TRP A 118 9.02 5.17 9.88
C TRP A 118 8.92 5.87 11.26
N SER A 119 8.72 7.18 11.32
CA SER A 119 8.67 7.95 12.58
C SER A 119 7.68 7.38 13.61
N PRO A 120 6.40 7.11 13.28
CA PRO A 120 5.45 6.58 14.27
C PRO A 120 5.83 5.19 14.79
N ILE A 121 6.58 4.41 14.00
CA ILE A 121 7.05 3.08 14.38
C ILE A 121 8.23 3.21 15.33
N LEU A 122 9.16 4.13 15.04
CA LEU A 122 10.26 4.46 15.96
C LEU A 122 9.72 4.95 17.30
N ASP A 123 8.76 5.88 17.29
CA ASP A 123 8.12 6.37 18.51
C ASP A 123 7.46 5.23 19.29
N LYS A 124 6.80 4.30 18.59
CA LYS A 124 6.16 3.14 19.22
C LYS A 124 7.19 2.17 19.82
N ILE A 125 8.31 1.93 19.14
CA ILE A 125 9.41 1.11 19.63
C ILE A 125 9.99 1.74 20.89
N GLU A 126 10.34 3.03 20.84
CA GLU A 126 10.92 3.75 21.97
C GLU A 126 9.98 3.75 23.18
N ASN A 127 8.71 4.10 22.99
CA ASN A 127 7.71 4.07 24.06
C ASN A 127 7.52 2.68 24.67
N THR A 128 7.65 1.62 23.86
CA THR A 128 7.55 0.23 24.33
C THR A 128 8.78 -0.15 25.13
N LEU A 129 9.99 0.18 24.66
CA LEU A 129 11.24 -0.06 25.38
C LEU A 129 11.27 0.70 26.72
N GLN A 130 10.92 1.99 26.73
CA GLN A 130 10.82 2.80 27.95
C GLN A 130 9.80 2.21 28.94
N ARG A 131 8.70 1.63 28.46
CA ARG A 131 7.72 0.96 29.32
C ARG A 131 8.29 -0.30 29.95
N TRP A 132 9.00 -1.12 29.19
CA TRP A 132 9.65 -2.32 29.70
C TRP A 132 10.77 -2.01 30.69
N GLU A 133 11.52 -0.93 30.46
CA GLU A 133 12.60 -0.49 31.33
C GLU A 133 12.14 -0.24 32.79
N LYS A 134 10.90 0.24 32.97
CA LYS A 134 10.29 0.47 34.29
C LYS A 134 10.13 -0.79 35.14
N TRP A 135 10.17 -1.97 34.51
CA TRP A 135 10.07 -3.26 35.21
C TRP A 135 11.43 -3.83 35.61
N HIS A 136 12.52 -3.08 35.39
CA HIS A 136 13.89 -3.47 35.72
C HIS A 136 14.25 -4.90 35.27
N PRO A 137 14.08 -5.24 33.97
CA PRO A 137 14.35 -6.57 33.47
C PRO A 137 15.83 -6.96 33.63
N THR A 138 16.07 -8.25 33.83
CA THR A 138 17.43 -8.82 33.80
C THR A 138 18.08 -8.64 32.43
N ILE A 139 19.37 -8.90 32.32
CA ILE A 139 20.09 -8.81 31.03
C ILE A 139 19.47 -9.76 29.99
N GLU A 140 19.12 -10.98 30.40
CA GLU A 140 18.43 -11.95 29.55
C GLU A 140 17.04 -11.46 29.15
N GLY A 141 16.30 -10.85 30.09
CA GLY A 141 15.01 -10.24 29.83
C GLY A 141 15.10 -9.10 28.81
N ARG A 142 16.09 -8.20 28.96
CA ARG A 142 16.35 -7.10 28.02
C ARG A 142 16.61 -7.61 26.62
N LYS A 143 17.46 -8.63 26.47
CA LYS A 143 17.73 -9.26 25.17
C LYS A 143 16.45 -9.74 24.49
N ILE A 144 15.58 -10.44 25.22
CA ILE A 144 14.30 -10.93 24.70
C ILE A 144 13.39 -9.77 24.34
N ILE A 145 13.29 -8.75 25.19
CA ILE A 145 12.46 -7.57 24.98
C ILE A 145 12.88 -6.82 23.71
N ILE A 146 14.18 -6.58 23.52
CA ILE A 146 14.74 -5.92 22.34
C ILE A 146 14.40 -6.72 21.07
N GLN A 147 14.66 -8.04 21.09
CA GLN A 147 14.37 -8.91 19.96
C GLN A 147 12.88 -8.92 19.59
N CYS A 148 12.00 -9.06 20.58
CA CYS A 148 10.55 -9.07 20.37
C CYS A 148 10.01 -7.70 19.93
N THR A 149 10.54 -6.61 20.48
CA THR A 149 10.02 -5.26 20.22
C THR A 149 10.56 -4.71 18.92
N ILE A 150 11.88 -4.55 18.79
CA ILE A 150 12.50 -3.98 17.59
C ILE A 150 12.27 -4.92 16.40
N GLY A 151 12.56 -6.21 16.57
CA GLY A 151 12.37 -7.20 15.51
C GLY A 151 10.90 -7.33 15.11
N GLY A 152 10.01 -7.53 16.09
CA GLY A 152 8.58 -7.74 15.82
C GLY A 152 7.89 -6.53 15.16
N MET A 153 8.30 -5.30 15.49
CA MET A 153 7.67 -4.09 14.95
C MET A 153 8.27 -3.62 13.62
N SER A 154 9.54 -3.93 13.33
CA SER A 154 10.21 -3.47 12.10
C SER A 154 10.16 -4.48 10.96
N GLN A 155 10.24 -5.78 11.25
CA GLN A 155 10.50 -6.83 10.26
C GLN A 155 9.52 -6.82 9.07
N TYR A 156 8.22 -6.69 9.34
CA TYR A 156 7.20 -6.70 8.29
C TYR A 156 7.39 -5.54 7.31
N LEU A 157 7.51 -4.32 7.84
CA LEU A 157 7.61 -3.13 7.02
C LEU A 157 8.94 -3.06 6.26
N THR A 158 10.04 -3.48 6.91
CA THR A 158 11.35 -3.62 6.25
C THR A 158 11.27 -4.57 5.07
N THR A 159 10.58 -5.70 5.20
CA THR A 159 10.45 -6.68 4.11
C THR A 159 9.59 -6.12 2.97
N ALA A 160 8.52 -5.39 3.28
CA ALA A 160 7.56 -4.94 2.29
C ALA A 160 7.99 -3.70 1.49
N GLN A 161 8.63 -2.72 2.14
CA GLN A 161 8.97 -1.42 1.51
C GLN A 161 10.44 -1.00 1.73
N GLY A 162 11.23 -1.84 2.40
CA GLY A 162 12.60 -1.53 2.77
C GLY A 162 12.70 -0.60 3.98
N MET A 163 13.88 -0.58 4.58
CA MET A 163 14.25 0.34 5.65
C MET A 163 15.35 1.29 5.15
N PRO A 164 15.20 2.62 5.26
CA PRO A 164 16.27 3.56 4.98
C PRO A 164 17.45 3.38 5.94
N LYS A 165 18.68 3.66 5.46
CA LYS A 165 19.90 3.48 6.27
C LYS A 165 19.89 4.30 7.55
N ASP A 166 19.39 5.53 7.50
CA ASP A 166 19.31 6.40 8.68
C ASP A 166 18.42 5.80 9.78
N ILE A 167 17.34 5.12 9.39
CA ILE A 167 16.42 4.44 10.32
C ILE A 167 17.08 3.18 10.90
N GLU A 168 17.80 2.45 10.07
CA GLU A 168 18.58 1.28 10.50
C GLU A 168 19.63 1.67 11.55
N ASP A 169 20.40 2.72 11.29
CA ASP A 169 21.43 3.21 12.20
C ASP A 169 20.85 3.73 13.53
N LEU A 170 19.66 4.31 13.51
CA LEU A 170 18.94 4.72 14.71
C LEU A 170 18.51 3.51 15.56
N LEU A 171 17.99 2.46 14.93
CA LEU A 171 17.57 1.24 15.64
C LEU A 171 18.75 0.46 16.21
N VAL A 172 19.89 0.43 15.51
CA VAL A 172 21.12 -0.19 16.01
C VAL A 172 21.64 0.51 17.26
N LYS A 173 21.49 1.82 17.38
CA LYS A 173 21.88 2.57 18.60
C LYS A 173 20.98 2.31 19.80
N GLN A 174 19.75 1.82 19.57
CA GLN A 174 18.77 1.53 20.63
C GLN A 174 18.80 0.08 21.10
N ALA A 175 19.51 -0.80 20.39
CA ALA A 175 19.72 -2.21 20.73
C ALA A 175 20.96 -2.39 21.63
#